data_AF-A0AAG5CZ74-F1
#
_entry.id   AF-A0AAG5CZ74-F1
#
_cell.length_a   1.000
_cell.length_b   1.000
_cell.length_c   1.000
_cell.angle_alpha   90.00
_cell.angle_beta   90.00
_cell.angle_gamma   90.00
#
_symmetry.space_group_name_H-M   'P 1'
#
loop_
_entity.id
_entity.type
_entity.pdbx_description
1 polymer ?
#
loop_
_entity_poly.entity_id
_entity_poly.type
_entity_poly.pdbx_seq_one_letter_code
_entity_poly.pdbx_strand_id
1 'polypeptide(L)'
;MPTMSEGRNRTQESFTSYVNQIGDDNCVNSDYKPKLLTGEIEAARANNVCMYTSSYVKDGKVVGERMGILLITNFRLSFVSLDTEDEQLSFQSNRFLGSSDVSLSNIDKIYQIIDKKKRVISPQIKNSSKIDKIRIICKNFKTFTFGFHLSDIGKGKYIADALVKFAFPARHNLLFLYQFKEKYYSDAKNSGVRMYNKKLDWVQELERCNATGGWRVFSKDCRVSNSSLPMHFVVPKHLSDVDYNNISKSFRNNRSAIWVWGHQDAALIRLAELNPDITNTTVENILLEHVRRCDPQKKQPRLLELYKILPSIQDVNLSYLKLRDLCTPDNDQEYMAQETRFYTLLEKSYWLLYVSLCLKHSDQAAKLLRNGQTVVLQEINGRDMCCVVSSLVQLLLDSSYRTIRGFQNLIQKEWITLGHPFSDRLGHVASVKSTERSPLFLLFLDCVWQLLQQFPEAFEFSDVFLVTLWDSLFLPIFDTFQFNSETERNQALHADHVVLRPVWDWGEQFEDKDLALFVNPLYRANAVNVATTTARSNSAGPVRPVASTLYRTSNPNGHPATNGADSEQFVKRDEQFLEPQCCLRDIQLWQQCYLRWIPHLEIKQ
;
A
#
# COMPACT_ATOMS: atom_id res chain seq x y z
N MET A 1 -38.93 86.14 44.33
CA MET A 1 -38.51 86.25 45.74
C MET A 1 -38.65 84.86 46.37
N PRO A 2 -37.71 84.42 47.22
CA PRO A 2 -36.77 83.32 46.89
C PRO A 2 -36.96 82.03 47.71
N THR A 3 -36.25 80.96 47.31
CA THR A 3 -35.45 79.96 48.12
C THR A 3 -35.27 78.68 47.27
N MET A 4 -34.13 78.42 46.62
CA MET A 4 -32.88 77.79 47.09
C MET A 4 -33.05 76.54 47.96
N SER A 5 -32.62 75.36 47.48
CA SER A 5 -31.29 74.79 47.79
C SER A 5 -31.03 73.41 47.14
N GLU A 6 -29.74 73.11 46.94
CA GLU A 6 -29.07 71.80 46.67
C GLU A 6 -29.12 71.26 45.23
N GLY A 7 -28.04 70.79 44.57
CA GLY A 7 -26.66 70.54 44.99
C GLY A 7 -26.16 69.21 44.40
N ARG A 8 -25.16 69.29 43.48
CA ARG A 8 -24.19 68.24 43.03
C ARG A 8 -24.49 67.36 41.79
N ASN A 9 -23.92 67.81 40.67
CA ASN A 9 -23.12 67.11 39.65
C ASN A 9 -23.46 65.66 39.24
N ARG A 10 -24.08 65.54 38.05
CA ARG A 10 -23.84 64.46 37.08
C ARG A 10 -23.18 65.08 35.84
N THR A 11 -21.95 64.67 35.53
CA THR A 11 -21.38 64.82 34.17
C THR A 11 -21.73 63.56 33.38
N GLN A 12 -22.37 63.79 32.25
CA GLN A 12 -22.87 62.80 31.31
C GLN A 12 -21.86 62.73 30.16
N GLU A 13 -21.09 61.66 30.06
CA GLU A 13 -20.33 61.31 28.85
C GLU A 13 -20.99 60.09 28.21
N SER A 14 -21.51 60.30 27.00
CA SER A 14 -22.19 59.30 26.19
C SER A 14 -21.18 58.33 25.55
N PHE A 15 -21.23 57.07 26.00
CA PHE A 15 -20.54 55.95 25.37
C PHE A 15 -21.49 55.27 24.37
N THR A 16 -21.14 55.23 23.09
CA THR A 16 -21.87 54.44 22.08
C THR A 16 -20.98 53.28 21.64
N SER A 17 -21.30 52.10 22.14
CA SER A 17 -20.69 50.82 21.79
C SER A 17 -21.37 50.25 20.54
N TYR A 18 -20.63 50.08 19.44
CA TYR A 18 -21.06 49.26 18.31
C TYR A 18 -20.58 47.82 18.52
N VAL A 19 -21.27 47.08 19.39
CA VAL A 19 -21.22 45.61 19.37
C VAL A 19 -22.22 45.15 18.32
N ASN A 20 -21.72 44.76 17.15
CA ASN A 20 -22.50 43.94 16.24
C ASN A 20 -22.85 42.64 16.96
N GLN A 21 -24.14 42.46 17.23
CA GLN A 21 -24.73 41.21 17.70
C GLN A 21 -24.46 40.12 16.65
N ILE A 22 -23.47 39.28 16.90
CA ILE A 22 -23.38 37.96 16.30
C ILE A 22 -24.47 37.14 16.99
N GLY A 23 -25.43 36.62 16.22
CA GLY A 23 -26.51 35.78 16.75
C GLY A 23 -25.94 34.58 17.51
N ASP A 24 -26.45 34.35 18.71
CA ASP A 24 -26.07 33.27 19.64
C ASP A 24 -26.42 31.85 19.15
N ASP A 25 -26.97 31.69 17.94
CA ASP A 25 -27.44 30.40 17.40
C ASP A 25 -26.35 29.57 16.66
N ASN A 26 -25.10 30.04 16.57
CA ASN A 26 -24.01 29.38 15.83
C ASN A 26 -22.92 28.74 16.71
N CYS A 27 -23.16 28.55 18.01
CA CYS A 27 -22.20 27.84 18.85
C CYS A 27 -22.31 26.32 18.60
N VAL A 28 -21.24 25.71 18.09
CA VAL A 28 -21.15 24.25 17.88
C VAL A 28 -21.54 23.54 19.17
N ASN A 29 -22.44 22.57 19.03
CA ASN A 29 -22.86 21.70 20.12
C ASN A 29 -21.60 21.06 20.75
N SER A 30 -21.15 21.57 21.90
CA SER A 30 -19.97 21.09 22.61
C SER A 30 -20.08 19.61 23.01
N ASP A 31 -21.27 19.03 22.84
CA ASP A 31 -21.64 17.68 23.21
C ASP A 31 -21.36 16.62 22.12
N TYR A 32 -20.79 16.97 20.96
CA TYR A 32 -20.41 15.95 19.97
C TYR A 32 -19.34 14.99 20.51
N LYS A 33 -19.75 13.74 20.75
CA LYS A 33 -18.90 12.63 21.19
C LYS A 33 -18.52 11.74 20.00
N PRO A 34 -17.23 11.71 19.60
CA PRO A 34 -16.79 10.84 18.52
C PRO A 34 -16.93 9.37 18.91
N LYS A 35 -17.26 8.53 17.92
CA LYS A 35 -17.16 7.07 18.06
C LYS A 35 -15.69 6.67 17.99
N LEU A 36 -15.09 6.39 19.15
CA LEU A 36 -13.70 5.99 19.28
C LEU A 36 -13.57 4.46 19.28
N LEU A 37 -12.50 3.96 18.67
CA LEU A 37 -12.12 2.55 18.76
C LEU A 37 -11.60 2.20 20.16
N THR A 38 -11.54 0.91 20.47
CA THR A 38 -10.93 0.43 21.72
C THR A 38 -9.47 0.87 21.82
N GLY A 39 -9.13 1.65 22.85
CA GLY A 39 -7.78 2.21 23.04
C GLY A 39 -7.50 3.50 22.25
N GLU A 40 -8.46 3.96 21.45
CA GLU A 40 -8.39 5.28 20.80
C GLU A 40 -8.74 6.37 21.82
N ILE A 41 -7.90 7.40 21.90
CA ILE A 41 -8.06 8.54 22.80
C ILE A 41 -8.02 9.84 22.02
N GLU A 42 -8.92 10.76 22.37
CA GLU A 42 -8.89 12.11 21.85
C GLU A 42 -7.70 12.87 22.43
N ALA A 43 -6.83 13.36 21.55
CA ALA A 43 -5.63 14.11 21.92
C ALA A 43 -5.81 15.63 21.78
N ALA A 44 -6.56 16.07 20.78
CA ALA A 44 -6.87 17.49 20.57
C ALA A 44 -8.17 17.68 19.79
N ARG A 45 -8.85 18.80 20.08
CA ARG A 45 -10.09 19.24 19.44
C ARG A 45 -10.09 20.73 19.17
N ALA A 46 -10.55 21.09 17.97
CA ALA A 46 -10.90 22.44 17.58
C ALA A 46 -12.30 22.46 16.95
N ASN A 47 -13.17 23.31 17.49
CA ASN A 47 -14.50 23.59 16.94
C ASN A 47 -14.42 24.77 15.97
N ASN A 48 -15.44 24.96 15.13
CA ASN A 48 -15.48 26.04 14.15
C ASN A 48 -14.23 26.06 13.25
N VAL A 49 -13.81 24.89 12.78
CA VAL A 49 -12.71 24.75 11.84
C VAL A 49 -13.27 24.70 10.43
N CYS A 50 -12.66 25.44 9.51
CA CYS A 50 -13.04 25.40 8.10
C CYS A 50 -12.16 24.41 7.35
N MET A 51 -12.74 23.36 6.78
CA MET A 51 -12.07 22.48 5.82
C MET A 51 -12.27 23.02 4.40
N TYR A 52 -11.20 23.07 3.61
CA TYR A 52 -11.25 23.48 2.20
C TYR A 52 -11.07 22.25 1.30
N THR A 53 -12.10 21.91 0.51
CA THR A 53 -12.07 20.77 -0.44
C THR A 53 -11.56 21.15 -1.84
N SER A 54 -11.77 22.39 -2.25
CA SER A 54 -11.26 23.00 -3.50
C SER A 54 -10.97 24.48 -3.21
N SER A 55 -10.03 25.10 -3.93
CA SER A 55 -9.55 26.44 -3.59
C SER A 55 -9.75 27.46 -4.70
N TYR A 56 -10.97 27.57 -5.24
CA TYR A 56 -11.36 28.74 -6.02
C TYR A 56 -12.39 29.61 -5.29
N VAL A 57 -12.23 30.91 -5.50
CA VAL A 57 -13.14 31.93 -5.03
C VAL A 57 -14.14 32.20 -6.13
N LYS A 58 -15.43 32.02 -5.86
CA LYS A 58 -16.52 32.46 -6.74
C LYS A 58 -17.37 33.46 -5.96
N ASP A 59 -17.59 34.65 -6.53
CA ASP A 59 -18.42 35.71 -5.94
C ASP A 59 -18.01 36.10 -4.50
N GLY A 60 -16.70 36.12 -4.21
CA GLY A 60 -16.17 36.46 -2.88
C GLY A 60 -16.33 35.39 -1.79
N LYS A 61 -16.94 34.24 -2.11
CA LYS A 61 -17.00 33.05 -1.24
C LYS A 61 -16.02 31.99 -1.72
N VAL A 62 -15.35 31.32 -0.78
CA VAL A 62 -14.53 30.15 -1.10
C VAL A 62 -15.48 28.98 -1.36
N VAL A 63 -15.56 28.52 -2.60
CA VAL A 63 -16.40 27.36 -2.95
C VAL A 63 -15.71 26.10 -2.43
N GLY A 64 -16.44 25.27 -1.67
CA GLY A 64 -15.88 24.07 -1.04
C GLY A 64 -15.32 24.28 0.38
N GLU A 65 -15.63 25.42 1.02
CA GLU A 65 -15.42 25.59 2.45
C GLU A 65 -16.53 24.91 3.25
N ARG A 66 -16.16 24.04 4.18
CA ARG A 66 -17.08 23.35 5.09
C ARG A 66 -16.69 23.65 6.52
N MET A 67 -17.64 24.05 7.34
CA MET A 67 -17.40 24.30 8.76
C MET A 67 -17.65 23.03 9.57
N GLY A 68 -16.81 22.78 10.57
CA GLY A 68 -16.88 21.54 11.32
C GLY A 68 -16.01 21.48 12.56
N ILE A 69 -15.93 20.26 13.10
CA ILE A 69 -15.09 19.92 14.24
C ILE A 69 -13.89 19.14 13.71
N LEU A 70 -12.68 19.57 14.07
CA LEU A 70 -11.44 18.85 13.81
C LEU A 70 -10.97 18.14 15.07
N LEU A 71 -10.81 16.82 14.96
CA LEU A 71 -10.39 15.93 16.03
C LEU A 71 -9.08 15.23 15.66
N ILE A 72 -8.12 15.26 16.58
CA ILE A 72 -6.90 14.46 16.52
C ILE A 72 -6.96 13.45 17.65
N THR A 73 -6.85 12.17 17.31
CA THR A 73 -6.72 11.08 18.29
C THR A 73 -5.28 10.56 18.33
N ASN A 74 -5.03 9.43 19.00
CA ASN A 74 -3.79 8.67 18.87
C ASN A 74 -3.78 7.73 17.64
N PHE A 75 -4.87 7.69 16.85
CA PHE A 75 -5.01 6.83 15.67
C PHE A 75 -5.20 7.62 14.37
N ARG A 76 -6.08 8.62 14.38
CA ARG A 76 -6.52 9.34 13.18
C ARG A 76 -6.71 10.83 13.41
N LEU A 77 -6.71 11.55 12.30
CA LEU A 77 -7.36 12.84 12.16
C LEU A 77 -8.78 12.58 11.62
N SER A 78 -9.76 13.27 12.20
CA SER A 78 -11.16 13.21 11.77
C SER A 78 -11.74 14.62 11.68
N PHE A 79 -12.40 14.93 10.57
CA PHE A 79 -13.16 16.16 10.40
C PHE A 79 -14.65 15.83 10.25
N VAL A 80 -15.47 16.45 11.08
CA VAL A 80 -16.92 16.25 11.10
C VAL A 80 -17.58 17.54 10.62
N SER A 81 -18.19 17.49 9.43
CA SER A 81 -18.93 18.61 8.84
C SER A 81 -20.21 18.90 9.63
N LEU A 82 -20.60 20.17 9.71
CA LEU A 82 -21.90 20.59 10.26
C LEU A 82 -23.02 20.54 9.22
N ASP A 83 -22.67 20.59 7.94
CA ASP A 83 -23.63 20.52 6.85
C ASP A 83 -24.13 19.08 6.69
N THR A 84 -25.43 18.85 6.91
CA THR A 84 -26.10 17.54 6.87
C THR A 84 -26.25 16.94 5.46
N GLU A 85 -25.85 17.64 4.41
CA GLU A 85 -26.03 17.20 3.00
C GLU A 85 -24.86 16.33 2.47
N ASP A 86 -24.03 15.76 3.34
CA ASP A 86 -22.88 14.95 2.95
C ASP A 86 -23.27 13.51 2.56
N GLU A 87 -24.09 13.36 1.53
CA GLU A 87 -24.02 12.19 0.65
C GLU A 87 -22.84 12.37 -0.31
N GLN A 88 -21.62 12.41 0.23
CA GLN A 88 -20.48 12.11 -0.62
C GLN A 88 -20.66 10.68 -1.12
N LEU A 89 -20.83 10.52 -2.44
CA LEU A 89 -20.85 9.23 -3.13
C LEU A 89 -19.49 8.53 -2.92
N SER A 90 -19.26 7.97 -1.73
CA SER A 90 -18.14 7.08 -1.50
C SER A 90 -18.51 5.75 -2.11
N PHE A 91 -17.89 5.42 -3.25
CA PHE A 91 -18.10 4.13 -3.90
C PHE A 91 -17.63 2.95 -3.03
N GLN A 92 -16.76 3.20 -2.04
CA GLN A 92 -16.32 2.22 -1.05
C GLN A 92 -16.30 2.82 0.37
N SER A 93 -16.88 2.13 1.35
CA SER A 93 -16.92 2.57 2.75
C SER A 93 -16.01 1.75 3.68
N ASN A 94 -15.21 2.40 4.53
CA ASN A 94 -14.32 1.73 5.48
C ASN A 94 -14.87 1.81 6.91
N ARG A 95 -14.80 0.70 7.68
CA ARG A 95 -15.32 0.61 9.06
C ARG A 95 -14.54 1.44 10.09
N PHE A 96 -13.27 1.77 9.81
CA PHE A 96 -12.37 2.47 10.74
C PHE A 96 -12.19 3.96 10.41
N LEU A 97 -12.32 4.33 9.13
CA LEU A 97 -12.10 5.70 8.64
C LEU A 97 -13.30 6.17 7.80
N GLY A 98 -13.89 7.31 8.19
CA GLY A 98 -14.87 8.02 7.37
C GLY A 98 -14.25 8.77 6.17
N SER A 99 -15.08 9.37 5.33
CA SER A 99 -14.64 10.08 4.12
C SER A 99 -13.69 11.25 4.40
N SER A 100 -13.89 11.94 5.51
CA SER A 100 -13.08 13.07 5.99
C SER A 100 -12.05 12.66 7.05
N ASP A 101 -11.80 11.35 7.21
CA ASP A 101 -10.80 10.83 8.13
C ASP A 101 -9.50 10.46 7.40
N VAL A 102 -8.43 10.39 8.19
CA VAL A 102 -7.16 9.78 7.78
C VAL A 102 -6.40 9.24 8.99
N SER A 103 -5.85 8.03 8.88
CA SER A 103 -4.90 7.50 9.87
C SER A 103 -3.66 8.39 9.96
N LEU A 104 -3.17 8.63 11.17
CA LEU A 104 -2.00 9.47 11.40
C LEU A 104 -0.73 8.89 10.76
N SER A 105 -0.63 7.56 10.64
CA SER A 105 0.49 6.89 9.95
C SER A 105 0.53 7.15 8.43
N ASN A 106 -0.58 7.63 7.85
CA ASN A 106 -0.65 8.03 6.45
C ASN A 106 -0.19 9.48 6.23
N ILE A 107 -0.05 10.30 7.27
CA ILE A 107 0.41 11.68 7.11
C ILE A 107 1.90 11.68 6.74
N ASP A 108 2.27 12.35 5.65
CA ASP A 108 3.67 12.50 5.24
C ASP A 108 4.25 13.85 5.63
N LYS A 109 3.54 14.94 5.27
CA LYS A 109 3.97 16.32 5.53
C LYS A 109 2.84 17.16 6.06
N ILE A 110 3.20 18.09 6.94
CA ILE A 110 2.30 19.08 7.51
C ILE A 110 2.93 20.45 7.31
N TYR A 111 2.13 21.41 6.85
CA TYR A 111 2.52 22.79 6.68
C TYR A 111 1.62 23.71 7.50
N GLN A 112 2.23 24.67 8.19
CA GLN A 112 1.53 25.83 8.73
C GLN A 112 1.60 26.97 7.71
N ILE A 113 0.48 27.67 7.54
CA ILE A 113 0.36 28.85 6.71
C ILE A 113 0.07 30.03 7.63
N ILE A 114 0.92 31.06 7.55
CA ILE A 114 0.86 32.27 8.37
C ILE A 114 1.06 33.45 7.43
N ASP A 115 0.11 34.39 7.36
CA ASP A 115 0.17 35.54 6.46
C ASP A 115 0.55 35.13 5.03
N LYS A 116 -0.09 34.06 4.52
CA LYS A 116 0.18 33.42 3.21
C LYS A 116 1.56 32.75 3.05
N LYS A 117 2.42 32.78 4.07
CA LYS A 117 3.73 32.09 4.05
C LYS A 117 3.58 30.66 4.54
N LYS A 118 3.92 29.70 3.67
CA LYS A 118 3.93 28.27 3.96
C LYS A 118 5.25 27.85 4.64
N ARG A 119 5.16 27.13 5.77
CA ARG A 119 6.32 26.59 6.51
C ARG A 119 6.04 25.16 6.94
N VAL A 120 7.06 24.30 6.91
CA VAL A 120 6.95 22.91 7.37
C VAL A 120 6.76 22.88 8.88
N ILE A 121 5.85 22.02 9.36
CA ILE A 121 5.73 21.61 10.76
C ILE A 121 6.57 20.35 10.95
N SER A 122 7.46 20.35 11.94
CA SER A 122 8.30 19.18 12.25
C SER A 122 8.55 19.07 13.76
N PRO A 123 8.90 17.88 14.28
CA PRO A 123 9.25 17.70 15.69
C PRO A 123 10.44 18.56 16.18
N GLN A 124 11.24 19.10 15.25
CA GLN A 124 12.44 19.88 15.54
C GLN A 124 12.17 21.38 15.62
N ILE A 125 11.03 21.86 15.13
CA ILE A 125 10.73 23.29 14.98
C ILE A 125 9.50 23.63 15.81
N LYS A 126 9.58 24.67 16.66
CA LYS A 126 8.43 25.16 17.41
C LYS A 126 7.38 25.76 16.48
N ASN A 127 6.12 25.36 16.69
CA ASN A 127 4.99 25.88 15.92
C ASN A 127 4.63 27.33 16.31
N SER A 128 4.13 28.09 15.34
CA SER A 128 3.66 29.46 15.56
C SER A 128 2.42 29.48 16.49
N SER A 129 2.27 30.56 17.26
CA SER A 129 1.03 30.81 18.04
C SER A 129 -0.12 31.33 17.18
N LYS A 130 0.18 31.88 15.99
CA LYS A 130 -0.80 32.41 15.04
C LYS A 130 -0.72 31.58 13.76
N ILE A 131 -1.50 30.50 13.69
CA ILE A 131 -1.59 29.64 12.50
C ILE A 131 -2.94 29.94 11.84
N ASP A 132 -2.91 30.45 10.62
CA ASP A 132 -4.14 30.75 9.87
C ASP A 132 -4.72 29.47 9.29
N LYS A 133 -3.86 28.65 8.67
CA LYS A 133 -4.23 27.35 8.09
C LYS A 133 -3.17 26.27 8.33
N ILE A 134 -3.61 25.03 8.39
CA ILE A 134 -2.77 23.83 8.32
C ILE A 134 -3.09 23.09 7.02
N ARG A 135 -2.05 22.74 6.26
CA ARG A 135 -2.15 21.87 5.08
C ARG A 135 -1.44 20.55 5.36
N ILE A 136 -2.14 19.45 5.13
CA ILE A 136 -1.67 18.08 5.36
C ILE A 136 -1.58 17.37 4.02
N ILE A 137 -0.45 16.70 3.77
CA ILE A 137 -0.22 15.86 2.60
C ILE A 137 -0.01 14.43 3.10
N CYS A 138 -0.80 13.50 2.58
CA CYS A 138 -0.75 12.09 2.95
C CYS A 138 0.11 11.28 1.96
N LYS A 139 0.55 10.10 2.40
CA LYS A 139 1.35 9.16 1.61
C LYS A 139 0.52 8.55 0.46
N ASN A 140 -0.79 8.49 0.61
CA ASN A 140 -1.72 8.07 -0.45
C ASN A 140 -2.27 9.22 -1.30
N PHE A 141 -1.54 10.33 -1.44
CA PHE A 141 -1.90 11.50 -2.27
C PHE A 141 -3.11 12.31 -1.77
N LYS A 142 -3.80 11.89 -0.70
CA LYS A 142 -4.88 12.68 -0.09
C LYS A 142 -4.32 13.95 0.54
N THR A 143 -5.04 15.07 0.39
CA THR A 143 -4.68 16.34 1.03
C THR A 143 -5.82 16.89 1.85
N PHE A 144 -5.48 17.62 2.91
CA PHE A 144 -6.45 18.37 3.71
C PHE A 144 -5.91 19.78 3.93
N THR A 145 -6.82 20.76 3.93
CA THR A 145 -6.48 22.12 4.34
C THR A 145 -7.52 22.61 5.34
N PHE A 146 -7.07 22.96 6.54
CA PHE A 146 -7.92 23.41 7.65
C PHE A 146 -7.58 24.85 8.03
N GLY A 147 -8.58 25.72 8.12
CA GLY A 147 -8.46 27.10 8.57
C GLY A 147 -9.06 27.32 9.95
N PHE A 148 -8.42 28.19 10.73
CA PHE A 148 -8.76 28.44 12.14
C PHE A 148 -9.30 29.84 12.41
N HIS A 149 -9.69 30.57 11.37
CA HIS A 149 -10.14 31.97 11.48
C HIS A 149 -11.49 32.13 12.21
N LEU A 150 -12.30 31.07 12.28
CA LEU A 150 -13.54 31.00 13.08
C LEU A 150 -13.37 30.23 14.40
N SER A 151 -12.19 29.64 14.64
CA SER A 151 -11.89 28.86 15.84
C SER A 151 -11.36 29.75 16.96
N ASP A 152 -11.40 29.25 18.20
CA ASP A 152 -10.80 29.96 19.33
C ASP A 152 -9.30 30.23 19.12
N ILE A 153 -8.84 31.36 19.66
CA ILE A 153 -7.44 31.80 19.56
C ILE A 153 -6.51 30.70 20.08
N GLY A 154 -5.49 30.36 19.28
CA GLY A 154 -4.48 29.36 19.63
C GLY A 154 -4.84 27.91 19.28
N LYS A 155 -6.07 27.62 18.84
CA LYS A 155 -6.48 26.25 18.45
C LYS A 155 -5.67 25.70 17.28
N GLY A 156 -5.28 26.52 16.30
CA GLY A 156 -4.41 26.11 15.21
C GLY A 156 -3.07 25.55 15.71
N LYS A 157 -2.43 26.24 16.67
CA LYS A 157 -1.20 25.75 17.30
C LYS A 157 -1.44 24.46 18.08
N TYR A 158 -2.51 24.40 18.86
CA TYR A 158 -2.84 23.24 19.67
C TYR A 158 -3.01 21.96 18.82
N ILE A 159 -3.71 22.08 17.68
CA ILE A 159 -3.84 20.99 16.71
C ILE A 159 -2.49 20.63 16.06
N ALA A 160 -1.69 21.63 15.66
CA ALA A 160 -0.37 21.39 15.09
C ALA A 160 0.57 20.65 16.06
N ASP A 161 0.58 21.03 17.33
CA ASP A 161 1.39 20.39 18.38
C ASP A 161 0.94 18.93 18.62
N ALA A 162 -0.37 18.67 18.59
CA ALA A 162 -0.91 17.31 18.68
C ALA A 162 -0.50 16.45 17.47
N LEU A 163 -0.65 16.98 16.25
CA LEU A 163 -0.25 16.28 15.03
C LEU A 163 1.24 15.92 15.03
N VAL A 164 2.13 16.84 15.44
CA VAL A 164 3.57 16.56 15.56
C VAL A 164 3.84 15.37 16.49
N LYS A 165 3.12 15.30 17.61
CA LYS A 165 3.32 14.27 18.63
C LYS A 165 2.82 12.89 18.19
N PHE A 166 1.67 12.82 17.53
CA PHE A 166 1.00 11.54 17.24
C PHE A 166 1.20 11.04 15.80
N ALA A 167 1.39 11.91 14.81
CA ALA A 167 1.65 11.51 13.42
C ALA A 167 3.10 11.12 13.14
N PHE A 168 4.04 11.54 13.99
CA PHE A 168 5.47 11.26 13.83
C PHE A 168 6.05 10.60 15.09
N PRO A 169 5.61 9.37 15.44
CA PRO A 169 6.07 8.70 16.65
C PRO A 169 7.59 8.45 16.61
N ALA A 170 8.26 8.65 17.75
CA ALA A 170 9.70 8.47 17.86
C ALA A 170 10.14 7.00 18.04
N ARG A 171 9.21 6.11 18.38
CA ARG A 171 9.45 4.68 18.59
C ARG A 171 8.30 3.86 18.00
N HIS A 172 8.60 2.64 17.58
CA HIS A 172 7.62 1.74 16.97
C HIS A 172 6.46 1.39 17.90
N ASN A 173 6.73 1.16 19.20
CA ASN A 173 5.71 0.84 20.19
C ASN A 173 4.73 1.98 20.55
N LEU A 174 4.90 3.16 19.94
CA LEU A 174 3.97 4.28 20.06
C LEU A 174 2.88 4.26 18.96
N LEU A 175 2.99 3.37 17.97
CA LEU A 175 1.94 3.18 16.96
C LEU A 175 0.65 2.67 17.62
N PHE A 176 -0.49 3.05 17.03
CA PHE A 176 -1.81 2.66 17.54
C PHE A 176 -2.00 1.13 17.63
N LEU A 177 -1.28 0.36 16.81
CA LEU A 177 -1.27 -1.11 16.83
C LEU A 177 -1.03 -1.69 18.22
N TYR A 178 -0.22 -1.01 19.03
CA TYR A 178 0.11 -1.45 20.40
C TYR A 178 -1.01 -1.16 21.40
N GLN A 179 -1.88 -0.19 21.11
CA GLN A 179 -3.01 0.21 21.94
C GLN A 179 -4.30 -0.51 21.56
N PHE A 180 -4.43 -0.96 20.31
CA PHE A 180 -5.61 -1.67 19.84
C PHE A 180 -5.65 -3.12 20.34
N LYS A 181 -6.18 -3.32 21.54
CA LYS A 181 -6.22 -4.61 22.26
C LYS A 181 -7.50 -5.42 22.09
N GLU A 182 -8.39 -5.01 21.19
CA GLU A 182 -9.60 -5.77 20.89
C GLU A 182 -9.24 -7.21 20.47
N LYS A 183 -9.94 -8.21 21.02
CA LYS A 183 -9.63 -9.61 20.70
C LYS A 183 -9.88 -9.87 19.23
N TYR A 184 -8.90 -10.49 18.56
CA TYR A 184 -9.07 -10.96 17.20
C TYR A 184 -9.44 -12.44 17.22
N TYR A 185 -10.57 -12.76 16.61
CA TYR A 185 -10.99 -14.13 16.38
C TYR A 185 -10.79 -14.41 14.91
N SER A 186 -9.69 -15.07 14.58
CA SER A 186 -9.35 -15.31 13.20
C SER A 186 -10.42 -16.13 12.50
N ASP A 187 -11.00 -15.57 11.44
CA ASP A 187 -11.76 -16.34 10.48
C ASP A 187 -10.82 -17.01 9.46
N ALA A 188 -9.76 -17.65 9.97
CA ALA A 188 -8.73 -18.32 9.17
C ALA A 188 -9.29 -19.41 8.23
N LYS A 189 -10.54 -19.84 8.46
CA LYS A 189 -11.26 -20.76 7.57
C LYS A 189 -11.78 -20.05 6.31
N ASN A 190 -12.07 -18.75 6.37
CA ASN A 190 -12.65 -18.00 5.25
C ASN A 190 -11.61 -17.26 4.38
N SER A 191 -10.48 -16.75 4.93
CA SER A 191 -9.47 -16.09 4.06
C SER A 191 -8.64 -17.08 3.25
N GLY A 192 -8.34 -18.26 3.81
CA GLY A 192 -7.51 -19.29 3.18
C GLY A 192 -6.06 -18.86 2.87
N VAL A 193 -5.61 -17.67 3.27
CA VAL A 193 -4.28 -17.16 2.96
C VAL A 193 -3.21 -17.95 3.71
N ARG A 194 -2.16 -18.36 3.00
CA ARG A 194 -0.99 -19.01 3.57
C ARG A 194 -0.09 -17.95 4.20
N MET A 195 0.13 -18.05 5.51
CA MET A 195 0.93 -17.07 6.25
C MET A 195 2.45 -17.28 6.10
N TYR A 196 2.88 -18.46 5.62
CA TYR A 196 4.29 -18.86 5.45
C TYR A 196 5.12 -18.85 6.74
N ASN A 197 4.46 -18.82 7.90
CA ASN A 197 5.09 -18.93 9.22
C ASN A 197 5.25 -20.38 9.68
N LYS A 198 4.76 -21.36 8.91
CA LYS A 198 4.92 -22.79 9.19
C LYS A 198 5.82 -23.45 8.15
N LYS A 199 6.67 -24.37 8.60
CA LYS A 199 7.48 -25.22 7.71
C LYS A 199 6.67 -25.90 6.60
N LEU A 200 5.45 -26.36 6.93
CA LEU A 200 4.56 -27.05 5.98
C LEU A 200 4.16 -26.16 4.79
N ASP A 201 3.98 -24.85 5.00
CA ASP A 201 3.59 -23.93 3.92
C ASP A 201 4.67 -23.88 2.82
N TRP A 202 5.94 -23.89 3.24
CA TRP A 202 7.09 -23.92 2.33
C TRP A 202 7.28 -25.28 1.64
N VAL A 203 7.01 -26.39 2.35
CA VAL A 203 7.03 -27.73 1.75
C VAL A 203 5.97 -27.83 0.65
N GLN A 204 4.74 -27.38 0.92
CA GLN A 204 3.65 -27.39 -0.06
C GLN A 204 3.96 -26.49 -1.26
N GLU A 205 4.63 -25.36 -1.06
CA GLU A 205 5.04 -24.49 -2.17
C GLU A 205 6.14 -25.12 -3.03
N LEU A 206 7.10 -25.83 -2.41
CA LEU A 206 8.09 -26.62 -3.14
C LEU A 206 7.46 -27.74 -3.97
N GLU A 207 6.48 -28.45 -3.41
CA GLU A 207 5.73 -29.51 -4.11
C GLU A 207 4.91 -28.94 -5.27
N ARG A 208 4.21 -27.82 -5.05
CA ARG A 208 3.43 -27.13 -6.09
C ARG A 208 4.30 -26.70 -7.27
N CYS A 209 5.53 -26.26 -7.00
CA CYS A 209 6.50 -25.84 -8.02
C CYS A 209 7.39 -26.99 -8.53
N ASN A 210 7.16 -28.24 -8.10
CA ASN A 210 7.99 -29.41 -8.45
C ASN A 210 9.50 -29.23 -8.16
N ALA A 211 9.85 -28.52 -7.09
CA ALA A 211 11.22 -28.10 -6.79
C ALA A 211 11.92 -28.95 -5.71
N THR A 212 11.27 -29.99 -5.17
CA THR A 212 11.76 -30.84 -4.06
C THR A 212 13.02 -31.65 -4.40
N GLY A 213 13.38 -31.76 -5.68
CA GLY A 213 14.59 -32.44 -6.16
C GLY A 213 15.87 -31.72 -5.75
N GLY A 214 15.94 -30.41 -6.02
CA GLY A 214 17.12 -29.58 -5.78
C GLY A 214 17.07 -28.73 -4.51
N TRP A 215 15.90 -28.54 -3.92
CA TRP A 215 15.67 -27.56 -2.86
C TRP A 215 15.04 -28.18 -1.60
N ARG A 216 15.32 -27.60 -0.43
CA ARG A 216 14.77 -28.04 0.86
C ARG A 216 14.39 -26.85 1.74
N VAL A 217 13.44 -27.08 2.65
CA VAL A 217 13.11 -26.10 3.70
C VAL A 217 14.21 -26.12 4.77
N PHE A 218 14.83 -24.96 4.98
CA PHE A 218 15.69 -24.63 6.09
C PHE A 218 14.84 -24.09 7.24
N SER A 219 15.23 -24.38 8.48
CA SER A 219 14.51 -23.91 9.66
C SER A 219 15.49 -23.47 10.74
N LYS A 220 15.30 -22.27 11.26
CA LYS A 220 16.13 -21.69 12.33
C LYS A 220 15.26 -20.87 13.25
N ASP A 221 15.49 -20.97 14.56
CA ASP A 221 14.74 -20.17 15.52
C ASP A 221 15.06 -18.68 15.35
N CYS A 222 14.07 -17.89 14.93
CA CYS A 222 14.19 -16.45 14.76
C CYS A 222 14.18 -15.69 16.10
N ARG A 223 13.78 -16.32 17.21
CA ARG A 223 13.69 -15.67 18.54
C ARG A 223 15.06 -15.38 19.17
N VAL A 224 16.11 -16.02 18.67
CA VAL A 224 17.46 -16.00 19.28
C VAL A 224 18.38 -14.98 18.59
N SER A 225 17.97 -14.39 17.46
CA SER A 225 18.80 -13.43 16.72
C SER A 225 17.95 -12.34 16.08
N ASN A 226 18.38 -11.07 16.12
CA ASN A 226 17.80 -9.96 15.34
C ASN A 226 18.06 -10.16 13.83
N SER A 227 17.42 -11.18 13.24
CA SER A 227 17.58 -11.56 11.85
C SER A 227 16.47 -10.97 10.99
N SER A 228 16.84 -10.58 9.77
CA SER A 228 15.89 -10.20 8.71
C SER A 228 15.29 -11.40 7.96
N LEU A 229 15.79 -12.62 8.23
CA LEU A 229 15.28 -13.85 7.63
C LEU A 229 14.16 -14.44 8.49
N PRO A 230 13.16 -15.07 7.86
CA PRO A 230 12.11 -15.79 8.58
C PRO A 230 12.63 -17.07 9.24
N MET A 231 11.79 -17.64 10.11
CA MET A 231 12.05 -18.93 10.76
C MET A 231 12.21 -20.07 9.75
N HIS A 232 11.44 -20.02 8.66
CA HIS A 232 11.41 -21.03 7.61
C HIS A 232 11.58 -20.37 6.24
N PHE A 233 12.46 -20.93 5.41
CA PHE A 233 12.67 -20.54 4.02
C PHE A 233 13.39 -21.66 3.27
N VAL A 234 13.63 -21.52 1.96
CA VAL A 234 14.13 -22.61 1.12
C VAL A 234 15.57 -22.36 0.64
N VAL A 235 16.39 -23.41 0.73
CA VAL A 235 17.83 -23.40 0.43
C VAL A 235 18.24 -24.63 -0.41
N PRO A 236 19.45 -24.66 -1.00
CA PRO A 236 19.97 -25.82 -1.71
C PRO A 236 19.92 -27.12 -0.87
N LYS A 237 19.38 -28.19 -1.44
CA LYS A 237 19.11 -29.45 -0.71
C LYS A 237 20.36 -30.15 -0.21
N HIS A 238 21.45 -30.13 -0.98
CA HIS A 238 22.69 -30.83 -0.66
C HIS A 238 23.54 -30.12 0.41
N LEU A 239 23.27 -28.85 0.71
CA LEU A 239 23.99 -28.13 1.77
C LEU A 239 23.44 -28.55 3.13
N SER A 240 24.33 -28.84 4.08
CA SER A 240 23.93 -28.97 5.49
C SER A 240 23.54 -27.61 6.08
N ASP A 241 22.84 -27.60 7.21
CA ASP A 241 22.50 -26.34 7.89
C ASP A 241 23.75 -25.60 8.35
N VAL A 242 24.82 -26.31 8.73
CA VAL A 242 26.11 -25.72 9.13
C VAL A 242 26.78 -25.04 7.94
N ASP A 243 26.86 -25.73 6.80
CA ASP A 243 27.49 -25.19 5.59
C ASP A 243 26.74 -23.98 5.07
N TYR A 244 25.41 -24.05 5.00
CA TYR A 244 24.58 -22.92 4.58
C TYR A 244 24.78 -21.71 5.50
N ASN A 245 24.73 -21.91 6.83
CA ASN A 245 24.97 -20.83 7.78
C ASN A 245 26.37 -20.22 7.61
N ASN A 246 27.41 -21.03 7.39
CA ASN A 246 28.77 -20.54 7.21
C ASN A 246 28.93 -19.72 5.92
N ILE A 247 28.38 -20.19 4.80
CA ILE A 247 28.37 -19.44 3.54
C ILE A 247 27.56 -18.14 3.70
N SER A 248 26.43 -18.21 4.40
CA SER A 248 25.52 -17.06 4.55
C SER A 248 26.16 -15.86 5.23
N LYS A 249 27.11 -16.06 6.14
CA LYS A 249 27.83 -14.99 6.86
C LYS A 249 28.58 -14.04 5.94
N SER A 250 28.94 -14.48 4.73
CA SER A 250 29.62 -13.65 3.74
C SER A 250 28.69 -12.68 2.98
N PHE A 251 27.38 -12.86 3.08
CA PHE A 251 26.39 -12.05 2.38
C PHE A 251 25.69 -11.09 3.32
N ARG A 252 25.32 -9.91 2.84
CA ARG A 252 24.66 -8.88 3.65
C ARG A 252 23.41 -9.44 4.32
N ASN A 253 23.26 -9.14 5.61
CA ASN A 253 22.17 -9.61 6.47
C ASN A 253 22.02 -11.14 6.53
N ASN A 254 23.08 -11.89 6.22
CA ASN A 254 23.10 -13.35 6.07
C ASN A 254 22.17 -13.87 4.95
N ARG A 255 21.83 -13.04 3.96
CA ARG A 255 20.87 -13.38 2.90
C ARG A 255 21.59 -13.94 1.68
N SER A 256 22.02 -15.19 1.81
CA SER A 256 22.60 -15.97 0.71
C SER A 256 21.52 -16.39 -0.31
N ALA A 257 21.75 -17.44 -1.09
CA ALA A 257 20.78 -17.97 -2.03
C ALA A 257 19.52 -18.46 -1.29
N ILE A 258 18.40 -17.80 -1.57
CA ILE A 258 17.06 -18.16 -1.08
C ILE A 258 16.19 -18.45 -2.29
N TRP A 259 15.68 -19.67 -2.38
CA TRP A 259 14.70 -20.03 -3.41
C TRP A 259 13.36 -19.38 -3.09
N VAL A 260 12.73 -18.79 -4.10
CA VAL A 260 11.42 -18.15 -3.96
C VAL A 260 10.35 -18.76 -4.84
N TRP A 261 10.74 -19.34 -5.98
CA TRP A 261 9.81 -19.98 -6.92
C TRP A 261 10.54 -20.89 -7.92
N GLY A 262 9.80 -21.74 -8.64
CA GLY A 262 10.35 -22.61 -9.69
C GLY A 262 9.37 -22.84 -10.84
N HIS A 263 9.92 -23.06 -12.03
CA HIS A 263 9.18 -23.42 -13.23
C HIS A 263 9.89 -24.57 -13.95
N GLN A 264 9.20 -25.70 -14.08
CA GLN A 264 9.81 -26.93 -14.62
C GLN A 264 11.08 -27.27 -13.80
N ASP A 265 12.24 -27.31 -14.45
CA ASP A 265 13.54 -27.59 -13.82
C ASP A 265 14.28 -26.31 -13.34
N ALA A 266 13.80 -25.12 -13.74
CA ALA A 266 14.45 -23.85 -13.43
C ALA A 266 13.96 -23.26 -12.11
N ALA A 267 14.87 -22.62 -11.38
CA ALA A 267 14.59 -21.96 -10.12
C ALA A 267 14.77 -20.43 -10.21
N LEU A 268 13.96 -19.70 -9.43
CA LEU A 268 14.13 -18.29 -9.16
C LEU A 268 14.68 -18.11 -7.74
N ILE A 269 15.81 -17.42 -7.64
CA ILE A 269 16.56 -17.23 -6.40
C ILE A 269 16.73 -15.75 -6.12
N ARG A 270 16.66 -15.35 -4.84
CA ARG A 270 17.10 -14.04 -4.36
C ARG A 270 18.45 -14.19 -3.64
N LEU A 271 19.33 -13.22 -3.85
CA LEU A 271 20.67 -13.19 -3.30
C LEU A 271 21.01 -11.74 -2.88
N ALA A 272 21.54 -11.55 -1.67
CA ALA A 272 22.16 -10.27 -1.31
C ALA A 272 23.58 -10.16 -1.88
N GLU A 273 24.13 -8.96 -1.97
CA GLU A 273 25.56 -8.77 -2.24
C GLU A 273 26.42 -9.31 -1.09
N LEU A 274 27.70 -9.56 -1.40
CA LEU A 274 28.71 -9.82 -0.38
C LEU A 274 28.83 -8.65 0.60
N ASN A 275 29.27 -8.94 1.82
CA ASN A 275 29.58 -7.89 2.77
C ASN A 275 30.71 -6.98 2.22
N PRO A 276 30.69 -5.66 2.50
CA PRO A 276 31.65 -4.71 1.92
C PRO A 276 33.12 -5.03 2.22
N ASP A 277 33.40 -5.75 3.31
CA ASP A 277 34.73 -6.18 3.76
C ASP A 277 35.29 -7.37 2.97
N ILE A 278 34.45 -8.05 2.17
CA ILE A 278 34.86 -9.21 1.37
C ILE A 278 35.17 -8.74 -0.05
N THR A 279 36.45 -8.74 -0.40
CA THR A 279 36.93 -8.36 -1.74
C THR A 279 37.06 -9.54 -2.71
N ASN A 280 37.18 -10.77 -2.18
CA ASN A 280 37.33 -11.98 -2.97
C ASN A 280 35.95 -12.61 -3.29
N THR A 281 35.57 -12.60 -4.57
CA THR A 281 34.30 -13.14 -5.08
C THR A 281 34.26 -14.67 -5.17
N THR A 282 35.30 -15.38 -4.74
CA THR A 282 35.34 -16.85 -4.74
C THR A 282 34.15 -17.45 -3.97
N VAL A 283 33.73 -16.84 -2.87
CA VAL A 283 32.57 -17.32 -2.08
C VAL A 283 31.27 -17.23 -2.87
N GLU A 284 31.07 -16.18 -3.66
CA GLU A 284 29.91 -16.05 -4.54
C GLU A 284 29.93 -17.09 -5.66
N ASN A 285 31.08 -17.32 -6.29
CA ASN A 285 31.23 -18.37 -7.30
C ASN A 285 30.95 -19.78 -6.72
N ILE A 286 31.41 -20.06 -5.51
CA ILE A 286 31.10 -21.30 -4.78
C ILE A 286 29.59 -21.42 -4.54
N LEU A 287 28.93 -20.34 -4.10
CA LEU A 287 27.49 -20.34 -3.90
C LEU A 287 26.74 -20.58 -5.21
N LEU A 288 27.12 -19.93 -6.30
CA LEU A 288 26.50 -20.11 -7.61
C LEU A 288 26.71 -21.53 -8.14
N GLU A 289 27.84 -22.19 -7.84
CA GLU A 289 28.03 -23.62 -8.12
C GLU A 289 27.08 -24.50 -7.29
N HIS A 290 26.81 -24.15 -6.03
CA HIS A 290 25.78 -24.85 -5.26
C HIS A 290 24.38 -24.66 -5.85
N VAL A 291 24.03 -23.47 -6.32
CA VAL A 291 22.77 -23.23 -7.04
C VAL A 291 22.72 -24.06 -8.33
N ARG A 292 23.81 -24.07 -9.12
CA ARG A 292 23.94 -24.89 -10.34
C ARG A 292 23.72 -26.37 -10.06
N ARG A 293 24.18 -26.88 -8.91
CA ARG A 293 24.00 -28.29 -8.53
C ARG A 293 22.56 -28.67 -8.22
N CYS A 294 21.69 -27.69 -7.94
CA CYS A 294 20.26 -27.91 -7.72
C CYS A 294 19.49 -28.11 -9.03
N ASP A 295 20.04 -27.64 -10.16
CA ASP A 295 19.49 -27.84 -11.49
C ASP A 295 19.71 -29.31 -11.93
N PRO A 296 18.65 -30.04 -12.35
CA PRO A 296 18.76 -31.44 -12.79
C PRO A 296 19.76 -31.65 -13.93
N GLN A 297 19.87 -30.67 -14.83
CA GLN A 297 20.77 -30.70 -15.99
C GLN A 297 22.08 -29.94 -15.72
N LYS A 298 22.27 -29.45 -14.48
CA LYS A 298 23.44 -28.69 -14.04
C LYS A 298 23.74 -27.46 -14.91
N LYS A 299 22.70 -26.85 -15.50
CA LYS A 299 22.82 -25.62 -16.29
C LYS A 299 23.31 -24.48 -15.42
N GLN A 300 24.25 -23.69 -15.95
CA GLN A 300 24.81 -22.53 -15.25
C GLN A 300 23.68 -21.54 -14.91
N PRO A 301 23.56 -21.01 -13.68
CA PRO A 301 22.51 -20.05 -13.36
C PRO A 301 22.82 -18.67 -13.95
N ARG A 302 21.78 -17.96 -14.41
CA ARG A 302 21.89 -16.57 -14.88
C ARG A 302 21.78 -15.60 -13.71
N LEU A 303 22.87 -14.89 -13.41
CA LEU A 303 22.88 -13.81 -12.43
C LEU A 303 22.36 -12.50 -13.06
N LEU A 304 21.39 -11.87 -12.40
CA LEU A 304 20.85 -10.55 -12.74
C LEU A 304 21.16 -9.58 -11.59
N GLU A 305 22.14 -8.72 -11.80
CA GLU A 305 22.57 -7.69 -10.86
C GLU A 305 21.62 -6.48 -10.92
N LEU A 306 20.55 -6.52 -10.13
CA LEU A 306 19.44 -5.57 -10.21
C LEU A 306 19.88 -4.13 -9.96
N TYR A 307 20.84 -3.91 -9.08
CA TYR A 307 21.37 -2.58 -8.75
C TYR A 307 22.04 -1.87 -9.93
N LYS A 308 22.40 -2.60 -11.00
CA LYS A 308 22.98 -2.02 -12.23
C LYS A 308 21.91 -1.57 -13.24
N ILE A 309 20.69 -2.08 -13.11
CA ILE A 309 19.65 -1.98 -14.15
C ILE A 309 18.32 -1.39 -13.65
N LEU A 310 18.11 -1.36 -12.33
CA LEU A 310 16.94 -0.82 -11.66
C LEU A 310 17.32 0.34 -10.73
N PRO A 311 16.39 1.27 -10.44
CA PRO A 311 16.66 2.41 -9.58
C PRO A 311 16.98 2.00 -8.15
N SER A 312 17.76 2.81 -7.45
CA SER A 312 18.00 2.61 -6.03
C SER A 312 16.78 2.95 -5.18
N ILE A 313 16.80 2.57 -3.90
CA ILE A 313 15.80 2.95 -2.89
C ILE A 313 15.58 4.47 -2.88
N GLN A 314 16.68 5.24 -2.95
CA GLN A 314 16.67 6.70 -2.93
C GLN A 314 16.07 7.29 -4.21
N ASP A 315 16.39 6.71 -5.36
CA ASP A 315 15.85 7.14 -6.65
C ASP A 315 14.32 6.96 -6.70
N VAL A 316 13.83 5.80 -6.26
CA VAL A 316 12.37 5.53 -6.18
C VAL A 316 11.69 6.50 -5.23
N ASN A 317 12.30 6.82 -4.08
CA ASN A 317 11.74 7.77 -3.13
C ASN A 317 11.66 9.19 -3.72
N LEU A 318 12.74 9.67 -4.35
CA LEU A 318 12.76 10.98 -5.00
C LEU A 318 11.76 11.06 -6.16
N SER A 319 11.63 9.98 -6.92
CA SER A 319 10.65 9.86 -7.99
C SER A 319 9.22 9.98 -7.47
N TYR A 320 8.89 9.23 -6.42
CA TYR A 320 7.60 9.32 -5.75
C TYR A 320 7.32 10.71 -5.18
N LEU A 321 8.30 11.35 -4.53
CA LEU A 321 8.10 12.69 -3.96
C LEU A 321 7.74 13.69 -5.06
N LYS A 322 8.40 13.65 -6.21
CA LYS A 322 8.07 14.49 -7.37
C LYS A 322 6.68 14.17 -7.93
N LEU A 323 6.33 12.88 -8.07
CA LEU A 323 5.02 12.46 -8.55
C LEU A 323 3.91 12.94 -7.60
N ARG A 324 4.10 12.76 -6.29
CA ARG A 324 3.11 13.19 -5.30
C ARG A 324 2.96 14.69 -5.30
N ASP A 325 4.06 15.45 -5.29
CA ASP A 325 4.00 16.90 -5.31
C ASP A 325 3.28 17.41 -6.59
N LEU A 326 3.43 16.72 -7.74
CA LEU A 326 2.66 16.98 -8.97
C LEU A 326 1.16 16.67 -8.83
N CYS A 327 0.81 15.62 -8.08
CA CYS A 327 -0.58 15.21 -7.86
C CYS A 327 -1.26 15.93 -6.68
N THR A 328 -0.51 16.76 -5.93
CA THR A 328 -1.00 17.47 -4.74
C THR A 328 -0.71 18.98 -4.81
N PRO A 329 -1.20 19.70 -5.83
CA PRO A 329 -0.95 21.14 -6.02
C PRO A 329 -1.40 21.96 -4.80
N ASP A 330 -0.68 23.03 -4.44
CA ASP A 330 -1.01 23.79 -3.23
C ASP A 330 -2.29 24.61 -3.34
N ASN A 331 -2.62 25.04 -4.55
CA ASN A 331 -3.80 25.85 -4.86
C ASN A 331 -4.11 25.76 -6.36
N ASP A 332 -5.26 26.32 -6.73
CA ASP A 332 -5.77 26.28 -8.10
C ASP A 332 -4.86 27.00 -9.10
N GLN A 333 -4.17 28.07 -8.70
CA GLN A 333 -3.22 28.76 -9.60
C GLN A 333 -2.02 27.87 -9.92
N GLU A 334 -1.49 27.17 -8.91
CA GLU A 334 -0.41 26.21 -9.11
C GLU A 334 -0.88 25.01 -9.92
N TYR A 335 -2.08 24.49 -9.67
CA TYR A 335 -2.67 23.42 -10.48
C TYR A 335 -2.73 23.81 -11.96
N MET A 336 -3.31 24.97 -12.28
CA MET A 336 -3.42 25.46 -13.67
C MET A 336 -2.04 25.66 -14.31
N ALA A 337 -1.06 26.14 -13.54
CA ALA A 337 0.32 26.28 -14.02
C ALA A 337 0.97 24.92 -14.29
N GLN A 338 0.75 23.93 -13.43
CA GLN A 338 1.26 22.56 -13.59
C GLN A 338 0.57 21.83 -14.75
N GLU A 339 -0.73 22.04 -14.96
CA GLU A 339 -1.53 21.41 -16.02
C GLU A 339 -0.91 21.60 -17.40
N THR A 340 -0.53 22.85 -17.74
CA THR A 340 0.12 23.17 -19.02
C THR A 340 1.45 22.44 -19.26
N ARG A 341 2.10 21.93 -18.21
CA ARG A 341 3.40 21.24 -18.25
C ARG A 341 3.32 19.83 -17.67
N PHE A 342 2.11 19.28 -17.51
CA PHE A 342 1.86 18.07 -16.72
C PHE A 342 2.73 16.90 -17.19
N TYR A 343 2.70 16.59 -18.48
CA TYR A 343 3.48 15.48 -19.05
C TYR A 343 4.99 15.66 -18.91
N THR A 344 5.50 16.90 -19.01
CA THR A 344 6.92 17.19 -18.79
C THR A 344 7.32 17.01 -17.32
N LEU A 345 6.46 17.40 -16.39
CA LEU A 345 6.71 17.21 -14.95
C LEU A 345 6.61 15.73 -14.57
N LEU A 346 5.64 15.01 -15.15
CA LEU A 346 5.49 13.57 -15.01
C LEU A 346 6.73 12.82 -15.51
N GLU A 347 7.25 13.17 -16.69
CA GLU A 347 8.50 12.62 -17.21
C GLU A 347 9.69 12.89 -16.26
N LYS A 348 9.82 14.13 -15.76
CA LYS A 348 10.87 14.52 -14.79
C LYS A 348 10.76 13.84 -13.43
N SER A 349 9.61 13.23 -13.11
CA SER A 349 9.45 12.39 -11.93
C SER A 349 10.18 11.05 -12.09
N TYR A 350 10.39 10.56 -13.33
CA TYR A 350 10.90 9.22 -13.65
C TYR A 350 10.03 8.04 -13.18
N TRP A 351 8.84 8.29 -12.61
CA TRP A 351 8.04 7.22 -12.01
C TRP A 351 7.63 6.15 -13.04
N LEU A 352 7.04 6.58 -14.16
CA LEU A 352 6.63 5.67 -15.23
C LEU A 352 7.83 4.97 -15.90
N LEU A 353 9.01 5.60 -15.91
CA LEU A 353 10.24 4.95 -16.38
C LEU A 353 10.62 3.79 -15.44
N TYR A 354 10.53 3.99 -14.13
CA TYR A 354 10.86 2.95 -13.16
C TYR A 354 9.86 1.78 -13.21
N VAL A 355 8.57 2.07 -13.40
CA VAL A 355 7.55 1.04 -13.68
C VAL A 355 7.92 0.24 -14.94
N SER A 356 8.23 0.92 -16.04
CA SER A 356 8.68 0.33 -17.31
C SER A 356 9.90 -0.58 -17.13
N LEU A 357 10.93 -0.14 -16.41
CA LEU A 357 12.15 -0.90 -16.16
C LEU A 357 11.89 -2.15 -15.30
N CYS A 358 11.08 -2.03 -14.25
CA CYS A 358 10.70 -3.17 -13.41
C CYS A 358 9.97 -4.25 -14.22
N LEU A 359 9.01 -3.87 -15.07
CA LEU A 359 8.30 -4.80 -15.96
C LEU A 359 9.25 -5.44 -16.97
N LYS A 360 10.10 -4.64 -17.64
CA LYS A 360 11.06 -5.10 -18.65
C LYS A 360 12.00 -6.16 -18.10
N HIS A 361 12.60 -5.93 -16.93
CA HIS A 361 13.56 -6.87 -16.36
C HIS A 361 12.88 -8.09 -15.72
N SER A 362 11.63 -7.97 -15.29
CA SER A 362 10.81 -9.10 -14.87
C SER A 362 10.41 -10.00 -16.04
N ASP A 363 10.01 -9.42 -17.18
CA ASP A 363 9.75 -10.16 -18.42
C ASP A 363 11.01 -10.91 -18.91
N GLN A 364 12.17 -10.26 -18.89
CA GLN A 364 13.45 -10.91 -19.22
C GLN A 364 13.74 -12.10 -18.30
N ALA A 365 13.60 -11.94 -16.98
CA ALA A 365 13.79 -13.03 -16.02
C ALA A 365 12.77 -14.15 -16.22
N ALA A 366 11.51 -13.83 -16.52
CA ALA A 366 10.47 -14.80 -16.80
C ALA A 366 10.75 -15.63 -18.07
N LYS A 367 11.19 -14.97 -19.15
CA LYS A 367 11.61 -15.63 -20.39
C LYS A 367 12.79 -16.59 -20.18
N LEU A 368 13.75 -16.21 -19.35
CA LEU A 368 14.87 -17.10 -18.98
C LEU A 368 14.37 -18.36 -18.25
N LEU A 369 13.53 -18.19 -17.22
CA LEU A 369 12.95 -19.33 -16.50
C LEU A 369 12.14 -20.25 -17.42
N ARG A 370 11.34 -19.66 -18.33
CA ARG A 370 10.55 -20.43 -19.31
C ARG A 370 11.42 -21.26 -20.25
N ASN A 371 12.63 -20.78 -20.56
CA ASN A 371 13.64 -21.49 -21.34
C ASN A 371 14.43 -22.52 -20.51
N GLY A 372 14.00 -22.79 -19.27
CA GLY A 372 14.65 -23.75 -18.38
C GLY A 372 15.99 -23.26 -17.83
N GLN A 373 16.19 -21.94 -17.75
CA GLN A 373 17.40 -21.31 -17.20
C GLN A 373 17.11 -20.81 -15.78
N THR A 374 17.81 -21.35 -14.78
CA THR A 374 17.75 -20.86 -13.40
C THR A 374 18.23 -19.39 -13.32
N VAL A 375 17.49 -18.54 -12.61
CA VAL A 375 17.77 -17.10 -12.48
C VAL A 375 18.06 -16.74 -11.02
N VAL A 376 19.16 -16.02 -10.80
CA VAL A 376 19.54 -15.46 -9.50
C VAL A 376 19.41 -13.94 -9.58
N LEU A 377 18.47 -13.39 -8.81
CA LEU A 377 18.29 -11.95 -8.64
C LEU A 377 19.19 -11.47 -7.52
N GLN A 378 20.14 -10.59 -7.83
CA GLN A 378 21.04 -10.01 -6.84
C GLN A 378 20.78 -8.52 -6.62
N GLU A 379 20.74 -8.14 -5.36
CA GLU A 379 20.60 -6.76 -4.89
C GLU A 379 21.44 -6.58 -3.62
N ILE A 380 21.85 -5.34 -3.30
CA ILE A 380 22.55 -4.96 -2.05
C ILE A 380 22.07 -5.76 -0.84
N ASN A 381 20.78 -5.71 -0.50
CA ASN A 381 20.21 -6.39 0.67
C ASN A 381 19.30 -7.57 0.33
N GLY A 382 18.94 -7.78 -0.95
CA GLY A 382 18.03 -8.85 -1.38
C GLY A 382 16.61 -8.79 -0.78
N ARG A 383 16.12 -7.57 -0.48
CA ARG A 383 14.85 -7.34 0.24
C ARG A 383 14.00 -6.21 -0.33
N ASP A 384 14.41 -5.60 -1.45
CA ASP A 384 13.77 -4.41 -2.01
C ASP A 384 13.42 -4.68 -3.48
N MET A 385 14.28 -4.34 -4.45
CA MET A 385 14.06 -4.65 -5.87
C MET A 385 13.99 -6.14 -6.17
N CYS A 386 14.69 -6.98 -5.39
CA CYS A 386 14.49 -8.43 -5.48
C CYS A 386 13.01 -8.79 -5.24
N CYS A 387 12.32 -8.12 -4.31
CA CYS A 387 10.90 -8.35 -4.04
C CYS A 387 10.01 -7.98 -5.22
N VAL A 388 10.26 -6.80 -5.81
CA VAL A 388 9.54 -6.31 -6.99
C VAL A 388 9.68 -7.30 -8.15
N VAL A 389 10.91 -7.60 -8.56
CA VAL A 389 11.17 -8.42 -9.75
C VAL A 389 10.68 -9.85 -9.57
N SER A 390 10.97 -10.50 -8.45
CA SER A 390 10.53 -11.89 -8.25
C SER A 390 9.02 -12.04 -8.12
N SER A 391 8.32 -11.07 -7.53
CA SER A 391 6.85 -11.06 -7.48
C SER A 391 6.26 -10.89 -8.88
N LEU A 392 6.79 -9.96 -9.69
CA LEU A 392 6.35 -9.77 -11.07
C LEU A 392 6.61 -10.99 -11.93
N VAL A 393 7.80 -11.61 -11.86
CA VAL A 393 8.11 -12.86 -12.57
C VAL A 393 7.09 -13.96 -12.26
N GLN A 394 6.73 -14.12 -10.99
CA GLN A 394 5.71 -15.07 -10.55
C GLN A 394 4.33 -14.73 -11.12
N LEU A 395 3.93 -13.45 -11.15
CA LEU A 395 2.67 -13.05 -11.79
C LEU A 395 2.68 -13.27 -13.30
N LEU A 396 3.82 -13.08 -13.97
CA LEU A 396 3.92 -13.32 -15.41
C LEU A 396 3.82 -14.80 -15.78
N LEU A 397 4.30 -15.71 -14.91
CA LEU A 397 4.36 -17.14 -15.22
C LEU A 397 3.32 -18.02 -14.53
N ASP A 398 2.74 -17.58 -13.41
CA ASP A 398 1.90 -18.42 -12.54
C ASP A 398 0.52 -17.81 -12.34
N SER A 399 -0.47 -18.32 -13.07
CA SER A 399 -1.86 -17.85 -12.98
C SER A 399 -2.48 -18.02 -11.59
N SER A 400 -1.96 -18.92 -10.74
CA SER A 400 -2.48 -19.07 -9.38
C SER A 400 -2.28 -17.81 -8.54
N TYR A 401 -1.22 -17.04 -8.80
CA TYR A 401 -0.93 -15.77 -8.13
C TYR A 401 -1.75 -14.58 -8.66
N ARG A 402 -2.53 -14.76 -9.73
CA ARG A 402 -3.42 -13.73 -10.29
C ARG A 402 -4.83 -13.76 -9.69
N THR A 403 -5.11 -14.74 -8.83
CA THR A 403 -6.30 -14.78 -7.99
C THR A 403 -6.15 -13.80 -6.81
N ILE A 404 -7.23 -13.31 -6.21
CA ILE A 404 -7.19 -12.45 -5.01
C ILE A 404 -6.39 -13.15 -3.90
N ARG A 405 -6.76 -14.41 -3.59
CA ARG A 405 -6.07 -15.21 -2.57
C ARG A 405 -4.63 -15.52 -2.95
N GLY A 406 -4.36 -15.83 -4.22
CA GLY A 406 -3.02 -16.05 -4.73
C GLY A 406 -2.13 -14.83 -4.57
N PHE A 407 -2.63 -13.66 -4.94
CA PHE A 407 -1.89 -12.40 -4.79
C PHE A 407 -1.58 -12.10 -3.32
N GLN A 408 -2.53 -12.35 -2.42
CA GLN A 408 -2.31 -12.25 -0.97
C GLN A 408 -1.22 -13.22 -0.50
N ASN A 409 -1.23 -14.49 -0.96
CA ASN A 409 -0.17 -15.47 -0.67
C ASN A 409 1.19 -14.99 -1.21
N LEU A 410 1.21 -14.42 -2.42
CA LEU A 410 2.43 -13.89 -3.04
C LEU A 410 3.00 -12.76 -2.18
N ILE A 411 2.20 -11.77 -1.80
CA ILE A 411 2.64 -10.67 -0.93
C ILE A 411 3.12 -11.22 0.42
N GLN A 412 2.34 -12.11 1.03
CA GLN A 412 2.66 -12.71 2.32
C GLN A 412 3.99 -13.48 2.29
N LYS A 413 4.30 -14.20 1.22
CA LYS A 413 5.57 -14.90 1.01
C LYS A 413 6.71 -13.92 0.71
N GLU A 414 6.57 -13.17 -0.38
CA GLU A 414 7.64 -12.44 -1.06
C GLU A 414 8.04 -11.15 -0.34
N TRP A 415 7.10 -10.53 0.37
CA TRP A 415 7.29 -9.23 1.02
C TRP A 415 7.27 -9.36 2.53
N ILE A 416 6.24 -9.99 3.10
CA ILE A 416 6.06 -10.03 4.56
C ILE A 416 7.03 -11.01 5.20
N THR A 417 6.96 -12.29 4.80
CA THR A 417 7.72 -13.37 5.45
C THR A 417 9.20 -13.27 5.11
N LEU A 418 9.55 -12.99 3.86
CA LEU A 418 10.95 -12.80 3.46
C LEU A 418 11.57 -11.46 3.92
N GLY A 419 10.82 -10.62 4.65
CA GLY A 419 11.37 -9.55 5.49
C GLY A 419 11.63 -8.22 4.78
N HIS A 420 10.79 -7.83 3.82
CA HIS A 420 10.82 -6.45 3.30
C HIS A 420 10.61 -5.46 4.46
N PRO A 421 11.48 -4.45 4.63
CA PRO A 421 11.45 -3.57 5.79
C PRO A 421 10.34 -2.52 5.71
N PHE A 422 9.06 -2.92 5.82
CA PHE A 422 7.91 -2.02 5.65
C PHE A 422 7.91 -0.81 6.58
N SER A 423 8.20 -0.99 7.87
CA SER A 423 8.23 0.12 8.84
C SER A 423 9.25 1.18 8.44
N ASP A 424 10.45 0.76 8.03
CA ASP A 424 11.50 1.69 7.62
C ASP A 424 11.17 2.36 6.28
N ARG A 425 10.74 1.55 5.30
CA ARG A 425 10.47 2.02 3.93
C ARG A 425 9.29 3.00 3.88
N LEU A 426 8.25 2.76 4.69
CA LEU A 426 7.09 3.65 4.79
C LEU A 426 7.30 4.79 5.81
N GLY A 427 8.38 4.76 6.58
CA GLY A 427 8.66 5.76 7.61
C GLY A 427 7.59 5.81 8.69
N HIS A 428 7.18 4.65 9.22
CA HIS A 428 6.22 4.57 10.33
C HIS A 428 6.75 5.21 11.61
N VAL A 429 8.08 5.30 11.75
CA VAL A 429 8.76 5.92 12.90
C VAL A 429 9.61 7.09 12.41
N ALA A 430 9.53 8.21 13.13
CA ALA A 430 10.20 9.47 12.76
C ALA A 430 11.73 9.38 12.75
N SER A 431 12.32 8.49 13.54
CA SER A 431 13.77 8.29 13.65
C SER A 431 14.39 7.65 12.41
N VAL A 432 13.59 7.06 11.52
CA VAL A 432 14.09 6.45 10.29
C VAL A 432 14.61 7.52 9.35
N LYS A 433 15.85 7.33 8.89
CA LYS A 433 16.54 8.23 7.95
C LYS A 433 15.75 8.35 6.65
N SER A 434 15.68 9.55 6.08
CA SER A 434 14.97 9.79 4.81
C SER A 434 15.52 8.95 3.65
N THR A 435 16.80 8.58 3.69
CA THR A 435 17.47 7.72 2.70
C THR A 435 17.01 6.27 2.72
N GLU A 436 16.38 5.82 3.81
CA GLU A 436 15.82 4.47 3.96
C GLU A 436 14.34 4.41 3.60
N ARG A 437 13.68 5.55 3.41
CA ARG A 437 12.25 5.59 3.02
C ARG A 437 12.14 5.41 1.51
N SER A 438 11.20 4.60 1.06
CA SER A 438 10.91 4.41 -0.36
C SER A 438 9.62 3.61 -0.57
N PRO A 439 8.69 4.05 -1.43
CA PRO A 439 7.44 3.35 -1.67
C PRO A 439 7.59 2.23 -2.71
N LEU A 440 8.53 1.31 -2.48
CA LEU A 440 8.80 0.17 -3.38
C LEU A 440 7.58 -0.73 -3.56
N PHE A 441 6.75 -0.88 -2.51
CA PHE A 441 5.50 -1.63 -2.62
C PHE A 441 4.49 -0.93 -3.54
N LEU A 442 4.41 0.41 -3.52
CA LEU A 442 3.59 1.17 -4.47
C LEU A 442 4.10 1.02 -5.91
N LEU A 443 5.42 1.04 -6.11
CA LEU A 443 6.03 0.79 -7.42
C LEU A 443 5.65 -0.61 -7.95
N PHE A 444 5.68 -1.62 -7.07
CA PHE A 444 5.21 -2.96 -7.40
C PHE A 444 3.71 -2.98 -7.74
N LEU A 445 2.85 -2.35 -6.93
CA LEU A 445 1.42 -2.29 -7.20
C LEU A 445 1.11 -1.59 -8.52
N ASP A 446 1.84 -0.53 -8.88
CA ASP A 446 1.70 0.14 -10.18
C ASP A 446 2.09 -0.82 -11.32
N CYS A 447 3.22 -1.53 -11.21
CA CYS A 447 3.57 -2.57 -12.18
C CYS A 447 2.46 -3.63 -12.34
N VAL A 448 1.84 -4.07 -11.25
CA VAL A 448 0.70 -5.01 -11.28
C VAL A 448 -0.52 -4.37 -11.94
N TRP A 449 -0.80 -3.10 -11.66
CA TRP A 449 -1.86 -2.36 -12.33
C TRP A 449 -1.63 -2.25 -13.84
N GLN A 450 -0.40 -2.01 -14.30
CA GLN A 450 -0.07 -2.04 -15.74
C GLN A 450 -0.37 -3.42 -16.35
N LEU A 451 -0.03 -4.50 -15.65
CA LEU A 451 -0.36 -5.86 -16.10
C LEU A 451 -1.88 -6.07 -16.15
N LEU A 452 -2.63 -5.58 -15.17
CA LEU A 452 -4.09 -5.63 -15.18
C LEU A 452 -4.68 -4.87 -16.38
N GLN A 453 -4.14 -3.70 -16.74
CA GLN A 453 -4.58 -2.93 -17.90
C GLN A 453 -4.27 -3.65 -19.23
N GLN A 454 -3.10 -4.27 -19.34
CA GLN A 454 -2.70 -4.97 -20.56
C GLN A 454 -3.39 -6.34 -20.71
N PHE A 455 -3.75 -6.98 -19.59
CA PHE A 455 -4.35 -8.31 -19.54
C PHE A 455 -5.61 -8.35 -18.66
N PRO A 456 -6.69 -7.64 -19.03
CA PRO A 456 -7.87 -7.45 -18.18
C PRO A 456 -8.62 -8.74 -17.84
N GLU A 457 -8.47 -9.81 -18.61
CA GLU A 457 -9.12 -11.10 -18.33
C GLU A 457 -8.27 -12.03 -17.43
N ALA A 458 -6.99 -11.71 -17.19
CA ALA A 458 -6.04 -12.61 -16.56
C ALA A 458 -5.99 -12.53 -15.03
N PHE A 459 -6.57 -11.49 -14.43
CA PHE A 459 -6.51 -11.21 -12.99
C PHE A 459 -7.91 -11.20 -12.37
N GLU A 460 -8.07 -11.92 -11.26
CA GLU A 460 -9.34 -11.99 -10.51
C GLU A 460 -9.63 -10.68 -9.79
N PHE A 461 -8.60 -9.94 -9.40
CA PHE A 461 -8.75 -8.70 -8.66
C PHE A 461 -8.86 -7.48 -9.57
N SER A 462 -9.59 -6.48 -9.11
CA SER A 462 -9.73 -5.16 -9.73
C SER A 462 -8.63 -4.18 -9.30
N ASP A 463 -8.62 -2.99 -9.89
CA ASP A 463 -7.76 -1.89 -9.47
C ASP A 463 -8.17 -1.31 -8.11
N VAL A 464 -9.45 -1.40 -7.73
CA VAL A 464 -9.94 -1.05 -6.38
C VAL A 464 -9.20 -1.87 -5.33
N PHE A 465 -9.05 -3.18 -5.53
CA PHE A 465 -8.30 -4.03 -4.60
C PHE A 465 -6.83 -3.57 -4.44
N LEU A 466 -6.17 -3.20 -5.52
CA LEU A 466 -4.78 -2.71 -5.48
C LEU A 466 -4.66 -1.36 -4.75
N VAL A 467 -5.62 -0.46 -4.95
CA VAL A 467 -5.69 0.82 -4.21
C VAL A 467 -5.96 0.58 -2.72
N THR A 468 -6.90 -0.31 -2.39
CA THR A 468 -7.23 -0.65 -1.02
C THR A 468 -6.05 -1.29 -0.29
N LEU A 469 -5.24 -2.12 -0.97
CA LEU A 469 -3.97 -2.62 -0.44
C LEU A 469 -3.03 -1.46 -0.08
N TRP A 470 -2.82 -0.51 -0.98
CA TRP A 470 -1.97 0.66 -0.72
C TRP A 470 -2.44 1.46 0.50
N ASP A 471 -3.74 1.72 0.62
CA ASP A 471 -4.28 2.44 1.78
C ASP A 471 -4.12 1.66 3.09
N SER A 472 -4.23 0.34 3.04
CA SER A 472 -4.11 -0.54 4.21
C SER A 472 -2.70 -0.57 4.82
N LEU A 473 -1.66 -0.19 4.06
CA LEU A 473 -0.29 -0.08 4.59
C LEU A 473 -0.19 0.95 5.72
N PHE A 474 -1.10 1.93 5.73
CA PHE A 474 -1.09 3.04 6.68
C PHE A 474 -2.11 2.89 7.80
N LEU A 475 -2.71 1.71 7.95
CA LEU A 475 -3.64 1.39 9.04
C LEU A 475 -2.89 0.59 10.11
N PRO A 476 -2.39 1.23 11.19
CA PRO A 476 -1.75 0.57 12.32
C PRO A 476 -2.80 -0.12 13.23
N ILE A 477 -3.74 -0.82 12.62
CA ILE A 477 -4.70 -1.75 13.23
C ILE A 477 -4.36 -3.18 12.76
N PHE A 478 -3.95 -3.30 11.50
CA PHE A 478 -3.51 -4.55 10.89
C PHE A 478 -2.00 -4.69 10.99
N ASP A 479 -1.51 -5.86 11.36
CA ASP A 479 -0.09 -6.07 11.61
C ASP A 479 0.71 -6.31 10.32
N THR A 480 0.07 -6.76 9.24
CA THR A 480 0.70 -7.25 8.00
C THR A 480 1.88 -6.38 7.54
N PHE A 481 1.69 -5.06 7.44
CA PHE A 481 2.67 -4.10 6.90
C PHE A 481 3.34 -3.21 7.96
N GLN A 482 3.32 -3.62 9.23
CA GLN A 482 3.81 -2.76 10.33
C GLN A 482 5.24 -3.04 10.77
N PHE A 483 5.83 -4.18 10.42
CA PHE A 483 7.15 -4.61 10.92
C PHE A 483 8.18 -4.76 9.79
N ASN A 484 9.48 -4.77 10.13
CA ASN A 484 10.54 -4.99 9.13
C ASN A 484 10.94 -6.46 8.97
N SER A 485 10.57 -7.32 9.91
CA SER A 485 10.89 -8.75 9.89
C SER A 485 9.91 -9.58 10.73
N GLU A 486 9.91 -10.89 10.50
CA GLU A 486 9.18 -11.84 11.36
C GLU A 486 9.68 -11.79 12.81
N THR A 487 10.97 -11.56 13.02
CA THR A 487 11.59 -11.43 14.35
C THR A 487 10.96 -10.28 15.15
N GLU A 488 10.87 -9.08 14.55
CA GLU A 488 10.25 -7.92 15.20
C GLU A 488 8.76 -8.14 15.48
N ARG A 489 8.04 -8.77 14.53
CA ARG A 489 6.63 -9.12 14.70
C ARG A 489 6.42 -10.07 15.88
N ASN A 490 7.27 -11.10 16.02
CA ASN A 490 7.21 -12.04 17.14
C ASN A 490 7.59 -11.38 18.47
N GLN A 491 8.56 -10.46 18.48
CA GLN A 491 8.89 -9.68 19.67
C GLN A 491 7.69 -8.85 20.13
N ALA A 492 7.02 -8.13 19.22
CA ALA A 492 5.83 -7.35 19.55
C ALA A 492 4.65 -8.21 20.06
N LEU A 493 4.46 -9.41 19.49
CA LEU A 493 3.46 -10.36 19.97
C LEU A 493 3.74 -10.83 21.40
N HIS A 494 4.97 -11.21 21.71
CA HIS A 494 5.31 -11.86 22.98
C HIS A 494 5.69 -10.89 24.10
N ALA A 495 6.43 -9.83 23.80
CA ALA A 495 6.91 -8.86 24.79
C ALA A 495 5.90 -7.73 25.05
N ASP A 496 5.26 -7.22 23.99
CA ASP A 496 4.33 -6.09 24.09
C ASP A 496 2.85 -6.51 24.02
N HIS A 497 2.59 -7.81 23.91
CA HIS A 497 1.25 -8.41 23.82
C HIS A 497 0.39 -7.77 22.71
N VAL A 498 0.99 -7.49 21.54
CA VAL A 498 0.25 -7.01 20.37
C VAL A 498 -0.69 -8.10 19.86
N VAL A 499 -1.94 -7.72 19.56
CA VAL A 499 -2.90 -8.62 18.89
C VAL A 499 -2.61 -8.58 17.39
N LEU A 500 -2.06 -9.66 16.84
CA LEU A 500 -1.81 -9.76 15.40
C LEU A 500 -3.14 -9.95 14.66
N ARG A 501 -3.37 -9.12 13.64
CA ARG A 501 -4.61 -9.00 12.88
C ARG A 501 -4.24 -8.82 11.40
N PRO A 502 -4.21 -9.90 10.61
CA PRO A 502 -3.78 -9.79 9.23
C PRO A 502 -4.79 -8.97 8.43
N VAL A 503 -4.29 -8.12 7.54
CA VAL A 503 -5.12 -7.30 6.62
C VAL A 503 -6.00 -8.17 5.69
N TRP A 504 -5.62 -9.44 5.51
CA TRP A 504 -6.29 -10.41 4.65
C TRP A 504 -7.73 -10.75 5.07
N ASP A 505 -8.09 -10.42 6.31
CA ASP A 505 -9.45 -10.51 6.81
C ASP A 505 -10.24 -9.24 6.45
N TRP A 506 -10.53 -9.09 5.15
CA TRP A 506 -11.10 -7.84 4.62
C TRP A 506 -12.49 -7.50 5.16
N GLY A 507 -13.22 -8.48 5.70
CA GLY A 507 -14.50 -8.28 6.37
C GLY A 507 -14.40 -7.42 7.64
N GLU A 508 -13.22 -7.36 8.26
CA GLU A 508 -12.94 -6.45 9.38
C GLU A 508 -12.94 -4.98 8.94
N GLN A 509 -12.64 -4.70 7.66
CA GLN A 509 -12.48 -3.34 7.13
C GLN A 509 -13.69 -2.85 6.32
N PHE A 510 -14.39 -3.76 5.65
CA PHE A 510 -15.36 -3.44 4.61
C PHE A 510 -16.66 -4.24 4.79
N GLU A 511 -17.75 -3.75 4.22
CA GLU A 511 -19.00 -4.52 4.08
C GLU A 511 -18.97 -5.38 2.81
N ASP A 512 -19.84 -6.39 2.69
CA ASP A 512 -19.85 -7.28 1.52
C ASP A 512 -20.04 -6.55 0.18
N LYS A 513 -20.81 -5.46 0.18
CA LYS A 513 -20.99 -4.59 -1.00
C LYS A 513 -19.68 -3.95 -1.47
N ASP A 514 -18.80 -3.60 -0.53
CA ASP A 514 -17.52 -2.95 -0.78
C ASP A 514 -16.47 -3.99 -1.18
N LEU A 515 -16.54 -5.19 -0.59
CA LEU A 515 -15.71 -6.34 -0.97
C LEU A 515 -16.02 -6.84 -2.38
N ALA A 516 -17.27 -6.72 -2.84
CA ALA A 516 -17.64 -7.07 -4.22
C ALA A 516 -16.84 -6.27 -5.27
N LEU A 517 -16.38 -5.06 -4.93
CA LEU A 517 -15.55 -4.23 -5.80
C LEU A 517 -14.14 -4.77 -6.00
N PHE A 518 -13.68 -5.69 -5.15
CA PHE A 518 -12.36 -6.30 -5.32
C PHE A 518 -12.29 -7.25 -6.51
N VAL A 519 -13.43 -7.80 -6.94
CA VAL A 519 -13.47 -8.79 -8.01
C VAL A 519 -13.57 -8.08 -9.37
N ASN A 520 -12.70 -8.48 -10.29
CA ASN A 520 -12.73 -8.06 -11.67
C ASN A 520 -13.77 -8.89 -12.45
N PRO A 521 -14.85 -8.28 -12.99
CA PRO A 521 -15.90 -9.01 -13.70
C PRO A 521 -15.43 -9.60 -15.04
N LEU A 522 -14.28 -9.15 -15.57
CA LEU A 522 -13.70 -9.67 -16.81
C LEU A 522 -12.83 -10.91 -16.59
N TYR A 523 -12.55 -11.28 -15.35
CA TYR A 523 -11.68 -12.40 -15.04
C TYR A 523 -12.19 -13.71 -15.63
N ARG A 524 -11.35 -14.37 -16.43
CA ARG A 524 -11.59 -15.72 -16.92
C ARG A 524 -10.77 -16.70 -16.10
N ALA A 525 -11.46 -17.44 -15.23
CA ALA A 525 -10.83 -18.55 -14.54
C ALA A 525 -10.35 -19.58 -15.58
N ASN A 526 -9.03 -19.81 -15.63
CA ASN A 526 -8.48 -20.88 -16.44
C ASN A 526 -9.11 -22.21 -15.99
N ALA A 527 -9.76 -22.93 -16.89
CA ALA A 527 -10.48 -24.19 -16.61
C ALA A 527 -9.57 -25.36 -16.13
N VAL A 528 -8.30 -25.09 -15.83
CA VAL A 528 -7.28 -26.06 -15.48
C VAL A 528 -7.00 -25.95 -13.98
N ASN A 529 -7.89 -26.52 -13.16
CA ASN A 529 -7.65 -27.09 -11.80
C ASN A 529 -8.93 -27.23 -10.95
N VAL A 530 -10.03 -27.74 -11.53
CA VAL A 530 -11.14 -28.30 -10.74
C VAL A 530 -11.16 -29.82 -10.95
N ALA A 531 -10.17 -30.50 -10.39
CA ALA A 531 -10.16 -31.95 -10.31
C ALA A 531 -9.49 -32.41 -9.01
N THR A 532 -10.02 -31.97 -7.86
CA THR A 532 -10.02 -32.75 -6.59
C THR A 532 -10.74 -31.97 -5.50
N THR A 533 -12.06 -32.14 -5.41
CA THR A 533 -12.86 -32.34 -4.18
C THR A 533 -14.35 -32.17 -4.49
N THR A 534 -14.98 -33.21 -5.04
CA THR A 534 -16.43 -33.38 -4.89
C THR A 534 -16.67 -34.59 -3.99
N ALA A 535 -16.62 -34.33 -2.69
CA ALA A 535 -17.34 -35.17 -1.74
C ALA A 535 -18.83 -34.96 -2.03
N ARG A 536 -19.51 -36.07 -2.33
CA ARG A 536 -20.96 -36.13 -2.53
C ARG A 536 -21.68 -35.49 -1.35
N SER A 537 -22.45 -34.44 -1.59
CA SER A 537 -23.62 -34.12 -0.76
C SER A 537 -24.74 -33.61 -1.65
N ASN A 538 -25.88 -34.30 -1.57
CA ASN A 538 -27.13 -33.92 -2.22
C ASN A 538 -27.70 -32.71 -1.48
N SER A 539 -27.98 -31.61 -2.19
CA SER A 539 -29.17 -30.79 -1.98
C SER A 539 -29.28 -29.66 -3.02
N ALA A 540 -30.54 -29.34 -3.32
CA ALA A 540 -31.12 -28.38 -4.27
C ALA A 540 -30.21 -27.26 -4.83
N GLY A 541 -30.15 -27.18 -6.16
CA GLY A 541 -29.37 -26.18 -6.90
C GLY A 541 -30.01 -24.78 -6.96
N PRO A 542 -29.21 -23.72 -7.21
CA PRO A 542 -29.75 -22.39 -7.43
C PRO A 542 -30.09 -22.15 -8.91
N VAL A 543 -31.13 -21.36 -9.09
CA VAL A 543 -31.74 -20.91 -10.34
C VAL A 543 -30.77 -20.06 -11.16
N ARG A 544 -30.61 -20.38 -12.46
CA ARG A 544 -29.87 -19.57 -13.44
C ARG A 544 -30.64 -18.26 -13.75
N PRO A 545 -29.98 -17.11 -13.89
CA PRO A 545 -30.61 -15.94 -14.50
C PRO A 545 -30.72 -16.13 -16.02
N VAL A 546 -31.85 -15.66 -16.55
CA VAL A 546 -32.24 -15.73 -17.96
C VAL A 546 -31.29 -14.88 -18.80
N ALA A 547 -30.53 -15.51 -19.70
CA ALA A 547 -29.78 -14.81 -20.72
C ALA A 547 -30.72 -14.40 -21.87
N SER A 548 -30.81 -13.09 -22.11
CA SER A 548 -31.48 -12.48 -23.25
C SER A 548 -30.85 -12.96 -24.55
N THR A 549 -31.63 -13.71 -25.34
CA THR A 549 -31.22 -14.24 -26.65
C THR A 549 -31.65 -13.27 -27.73
N LEU A 550 -30.73 -12.49 -28.29
CA LEU A 550 -30.92 -11.82 -29.58
C LEU A 550 -29.68 -12.04 -30.42
N TYR A 551 -29.92 -12.36 -31.70
CA TYR A 551 -28.98 -12.74 -32.77
C TYR A 551 -28.59 -14.23 -32.83
N ARG A 552 -29.51 -15.03 -33.38
CA ARG A 552 -29.18 -16.25 -34.11
C ARG A 552 -29.84 -16.18 -35.49
N THR A 553 -29.06 -15.81 -36.50
CA THR A 553 -29.44 -16.04 -37.90
C THR A 553 -29.04 -17.46 -38.28
N SER A 554 -30.05 -18.23 -38.65
CA SER A 554 -29.97 -19.57 -39.20
C SER A 554 -29.39 -19.55 -40.62
N ASN A 555 -28.49 -20.48 -40.93
CA ASN A 555 -28.34 -20.94 -42.30
C ASN A 555 -28.18 -22.48 -42.29
N PRO A 556 -29.08 -23.23 -42.97
CA PRO A 556 -29.00 -24.67 -43.07
C PRO A 556 -28.27 -25.06 -44.37
N ASN A 557 -27.29 -25.96 -44.28
CA ASN A 557 -26.99 -26.95 -45.31
C ASN A 557 -25.92 -27.90 -44.75
N GLY A 558 -26.31 -29.14 -44.50
CA GLY A 558 -25.42 -30.19 -44.04
C GLY A 558 -24.78 -30.96 -45.20
N HIS A 559 -23.65 -31.60 -44.90
CA HIS A 559 -23.37 -32.98 -45.32
C HIS A 559 -22.33 -33.62 -44.37
N PRO A 560 -22.37 -34.94 -44.14
CA PRO A 560 -21.55 -35.62 -43.12
C PRO A 560 -20.39 -36.43 -43.73
N ALA A 561 -19.23 -36.44 -43.07
CA ALA A 561 -18.12 -37.40 -43.18
C ALA A 561 -16.92 -36.83 -42.39
N THR A 562 -16.02 -37.54 -41.72
CA THR A 562 -15.77 -38.96 -41.43
C THR A 562 -14.69 -38.96 -40.35
N ASN A 563 -14.63 -40.02 -39.55
CA ASN A 563 -13.60 -40.26 -38.54
C ASN A 563 -12.18 -40.15 -39.11
N GLY A 564 -11.35 -39.32 -38.48
CA GLY A 564 -9.91 -39.27 -38.64
C GLY A 564 -9.29 -39.08 -37.26
N ALA A 565 -8.78 -40.17 -36.69
CA ALA A 565 -7.99 -40.14 -35.47
C ALA A 565 -6.57 -39.71 -35.85
N ASP A 566 -6.27 -38.42 -35.70
CA ASP A 566 -4.90 -37.92 -35.75
C ASP A 566 -4.56 -37.24 -34.42
N SER A 567 -3.62 -37.88 -33.72
CA SER A 567 -2.78 -37.41 -32.63
C SER A 567 -2.74 -35.90 -32.35
N GLU A 568 -3.65 -35.42 -31.50
CA GLU A 568 -3.50 -34.17 -30.74
C GLU A 568 -2.70 -34.42 -29.45
N GLN A 569 -1.41 -34.68 -29.61
CA GLN A 569 -0.43 -34.54 -28.53
C GLN A 569 0.66 -33.60 -29.02
N PHE A 570 0.42 -32.29 -29.03
CA PHE A 570 1.44 -31.24 -28.89
C PHE A 570 0.71 -29.87 -28.87
N VAL A 571 1.22 -28.93 -28.06
CA VAL A 571 0.72 -27.55 -27.83
C VAL A 571 -0.37 -27.40 -26.74
N LYS A 572 0.05 -27.50 -25.47
CA LYS A 572 -0.69 -26.98 -24.30
C LYS A 572 0.12 -25.98 -23.46
N ARG A 573 1.20 -25.39 -24.03
CA ARG A 573 2.26 -24.74 -23.24
C ARG A 573 2.23 -23.21 -23.14
N ASP A 574 1.36 -22.49 -23.86
CA ASP A 574 1.50 -21.02 -23.98
C ASP A 574 0.40 -20.15 -23.35
N GLU A 575 -0.71 -20.68 -22.84
CA GLU A 575 -1.83 -19.83 -22.38
C GLU A 575 -1.61 -19.15 -21.01
N GLN A 576 -0.57 -19.52 -20.26
CA GLN A 576 -0.36 -19.00 -18.90
C GLN A 576 0.63 -17.84 -18.81
N PHE A 577 1.58 -17.70 -19.74
CA PHE A 577 2.58 -16.64 -19.69
C PHE A 577 1.99 -15.31 -20.17
N LEU A 578 2.16 -14.24 -19.38
CA LEU A 578 1.86 -12.89 -19.82
C LEU A 578 3.13 -12.23 -20.36
N GLU A 579 3.09 -11.74 -21.60
CA GLU A 579 4.20 -11.02 -22.23
C GLU A 579 3.89 -9.51 -22.27
N PRO A 580 4.27 -8.73 -21.25
CA PRO A 580 3.89 -7.33 -21.15
C PRO A 580 4.61 -6.45 -22.16
N GLN A 581 3.90 -5.46 -22.67
CA GLN A 581 4.50 -4.33 -23.36
C GLN A 581 5.15 -3.41 -22.32
N CYS A 582 6.47 -3.31 -22.39
CA CYS A 582 7.26 -2.62 -21.36
C CYS A 582 7.80 -1.26 -21.83
N CYS A 583 7.54 -0.83 -23.06
CA CYS A 583 8.00 0.47 -23.53
C CYS A 583 7.24 1.60 -22.82
N LEU A 584 7.90 2.74 -22.60
CA LEU A 584 7.30 3.86 -21.87
C LEU A 584 5.96 4.34 -22.47
N ARG A 585 5.78 4.21 -23.79
CA ARG A 585 4.53 4.56 -24.47
C ARG A 585 3.34 3.66 -24.13
N ASP A 586 3.61 2.46 -23.61
CA ASP A 586 2.59 1.47 -23.25
C ASP A 586 2.29 1.51 -21.73
N ILE A 587 3.04 2.32 -20.98
CA ILE A 587 2.85 2.53 -19.55
C ILE A 587 1.92 3.73 -19.33
N GLN A 588 0.85 3.51 -18.58
CA GLN A 588 -0.17 4.51 -18.30
C GLN A 588 -0.02 5.11 -16.90
N LEU A 589 -0.55 6.30 -16.68
CA LEU A 589 -0.65 6.86 -15.34
C LEU A 589 -1.81 6.21 -14.59
N TRP A 590 -1.55 5.63 -13.41
CA TRP A 590 -2.59 5.03 -12.57
C TRP A 590 -3.46 6.09 -11.88
N GLN A 591 -4.43 6.63 -12.63
CA GLN A 591 -5.28 7.76 -12.20
C GLN A 591 -6.05 7.45 -10.90
N GLN A 592 -6.62 6.25 -10.79
CA GLN A 592 -7.36 5.81 -9.59
C GLN A 592 -6.47 5.76 -8.33
N CYS A 593 -5.15 5.60 -8.48
CA CYS A 593 -4.23 5.69 -7.34
C CYS A 593 -3.82 7.13 -7.05
N TYR A 594 -3.36 7.86 -8.07
CA TYR A 594 -2.64 9.13 -7.88
C TYR A 594 -3.51 10.37 -7.89
N LEU A 595 -4.63 10.34 -8.62
CA LEU A 595 -5.48 11.50 -8.85
C LEU A 595 -6.89 11.37 -8.26
N ARG A 596 -7.23 10.23 -7.61
CA ARG A 596 -8.58 9.98 -7.05
C ARG A 596 -9.06 11.00 -6.02
N TRP A 597 -8.15 11.79 -5.45
CA TRP A 597 -8.47 12.83 -4.46
C TRP A 597 -8.58 14.23 -5.07
N ILE A 598 -8.27 14.38 -6.36
CA ILE A 598 -8.43 15.65 -7.07
C ILE A 598 -9.91 15.76 -7.44
N PRO A 599 -10.61 16.84 -7.05
CA PRO A 599 -12.01 17.04 -7.41
C PRO A 599 -12.19 17.01 -8.93
N HIS A 600 -13.16 16.25 -9.42
CA HIS A 600 -13.56 16.34 -10.82
C HIS A 600 -14.11 17.74 -11.08
N LEU A 601 -13.55 18.46 -12.06
CA LEU A 601 -14.14 19.69 -12.56
C LEU A 601 -15.49 19.33 -13.19
N GLU A 602 -16.59 19.60 -12.47
CA GLU A 602 -17.92 19.57 -13.08
C GLU A 602 -17.99 20.72 -14.09
N ILE A 603 -17.79 20.37 -15.37
CA ILE A 603 -18.15 21.27 -16.47
C ILE A 603 -19.68 21.28 -16.50
N LYS A 604 -20.30 22.24 -15.80
CA LYS A 604 -21.72 22.54 -16.01
C LYS A 604 -21.85 22.99 -17.47
N GLN A 605 -22.45 22.14 -18.30
CA GLN A 605 -22.84 22.46 -19.67
C GLN A 605 -23.89 23.56 -19.70
#